data_AF-A0A3Q2T387-F1
#
_entry.id   AF-A0A3Q2T387-F1
#
_cell.length_a   1.000
_cell.length_b   1.000
_cell.length_c   1.000
_cell.angle_alpha   90.00
_cell.angle_beta   90.00
_cell.angle_gamma   90.00
#
_symmetry.space_group_name_H-M   'P 1'
#
loop_
_entity.id
_entity.type
_entity.pdbx_description
1 polymer ?
#
loop_
_entity_poly.entity_id
_entity_poly.type
_entity_poly.pdbx_seq_one_letter_code
_entity_poly.pdbx_strand_id
1 'polypeptide(L)'
;MSKPKVLNLKDKISGNEADLSLCNLSEVPARELASFPKATVVDLSCNNIISLPPEFCSLIHLVKLDLSKNQLTCLPDDLGNLVNLQHLDLYNNKLTVLPVSFSQLRSLKWLDLKDNPLEANLAKAAGDCLDEKQCKQCASKVLQHMKAIQEEFDRAREKRLLKEKELEKKREAKQKEREAREREARKREKAEEKEKRRKEYNAQMAALAVQEQQKKKKEEKKKKNGQAADKKVEGKLAPKPQRSLIGLIFKLLLLLLLGLAGVAAACRLTDLQREDVCAPVNAAVDDCLSWAKVQEGVVRQLVHNLSSAAKDFLESTQTSKN
;
A
#
# COMPACT_ATOMS: atom_id res chain seq x y z
N MET A 1 -16.00 -39.21 21.69
CA MET A 1 -15.59 -37.79 21.63
C MET A 1 -16.23 -37.07 22.80
N SER A 2 -15.49 -36.86 23.89
CA SER A 2 -16.00 -36.13 25.06
C SER A 2 -16.17 -34.66 24.67
N LYS A 3 -17.34 -34.08 24.94
CA LYS A 3 -17.59 -32.65 24.77
C LYS A 3 -16.50 -31.86 25.51
N PRO A 4 -15.91 -30.80 24.92
CA PRO A 4 -14.98 -29.96 25.65
C PRO A 4 -15.73 -29.39 26.86
N LYS A 5 -15.26 -29.73 28.07
CA LYS A 5 -15.69 -29.05 29.29
C LYS A 5 -15.39 -27.57 29.05
N VAL A 6 -16.42 -26.74 29.08
CA VAL A 6 -16.24 -25.28 29.08
C VAL A 6 -15.38 -24.96 30.30
N LEU A 7 -14.13 -24.59 30.06
CA LEU A 7 -13.18 -24.25 31.11
C LEU A 7 -13.68 -22.96 31.79
N ASN A 8 -14.10 -23.04 33.05
CA ASN A 8 -14.43 -21.85 33.82
C ASN A 8 -13.15 -21.29 34.45
N LEU A 9 -12.61 -20.22 33.84
CA LEU A 9 -11.35 -19.61 34.27
C LEU A 9 -11.41 -19.07 35.71
N LYS A 10 -12.59 -18.64 36.18
CA LYS A 10 -12.73 -18.13 37.56
C LYS A 10 -12.42 -19.16 38.62
N ASP A 11 -12.77 -20.42 38.38
CA ASP A 11 -12.56 -21.53 39.32
C ASP A 11 -11.08 -21.97 39.35
N LYS A 12 -10.29 -21.49 38.38
CA LYS A 12 -8.87 -21.77 38.22
C LYS A 12 -7.96 -20.67 38.76
N ILE A 13 -8.54 -19.56 39.21
CA ILE A 13 -7.80 -18.42 39.75
C ILE A 13 -7.94 -18.40 41.27
N SER A 14 -6.81 -18.46 41.97
CA SER A 14 -6.71 -18.31 43.42
C SER A 14 -5.78 -17.13 43.74
N GLY A 15 -6.34 -16.04 44.26
CA GLY A 15 -5.58 -14.83 44.57
C GLY A 15 -4.97 -14.20 43.32
N ASN A 16 -3.64 -14.30 43.19
CA ASN A 16 -2.85 -13.81 42.06
C ASN A 16 -2.32 -14.93 41.15
N GLU A 17 -2.70 -16.17 41.40
CA GLU A 17 -2.24 -17.36 40.67
C GLU A 17 -3.40 -17.93 39.85
N ALA A 18 -3.15 -18.24 38.58
CA ALA A 18 -4.07 -18.93 37.70
C ALA A 18 -3.47 -20.28 37.32
N ASP A 19 -4.06 -21.36 37.81
CA ASP A 19 -3.63 -22.73 37.53
C ASP A 19 -4.47 -23.32 36.39
N LEU A 20 -3.89 -23.31 35.20
CA LEU A 20 -4.42 -23.90 33.98
C LEU A 20 -3.60 -25.13 33.56
N SER A 21 -2.83 -25.70 34.48
CA SER A 21 -2.07 -26.93 34.23
C SER A 21 -3.01 -28.11 33.98
N LEU A 22 -2.56 -29.08 33.17
CA LEU A 22 -3.27 -30.37 32.94
C LEU A 22 -4.72 -30.21 32.46
N CYS A 23 -5.05 -29.11 31.79
CA CYS A 23 -6.41 -28.80 31.32
C CYS A 23 -6.69 -29.32 29.90
N ASN A 24 -5.74 -30.03 29.28
CA ASN A 24 -5.78 -30.48 27.88
C ASN A 24 -6.03 -29.34 26.88
N LEU A 25 -5.54 -28.14 27.20
CA LEU A 25 -5.72 -26.96 26.36
C LEU A 25 -4.91 -27.11 25.07
N SER A 26 -5.53 -26.85 23.92
CA SER A 26 -4.85 -26.68 22.63
C SER A 26 -4.54 -25.21 22.32
N GLU A 27 -5.29 -24.30 22.93
CA GLU A 27 -5.18 -22.85 22.76
C GLU A 27 -5.23 -22.16 24.12
N VAL A 28 -4.49 -21.06 24.25
CA VAL A 28 -4.45 -20.28 25.48
C VAL A 28 -5.63 -19.29 25.51
N PRO A 29 -6.41 -19.23 26.60
CA PRO A 29 -7.50 -18.27 26.77
C PRO A 29 -6.95 -16.86 27.10
N ALA A 30 -6.19 -16.28 26.18
CA ALA A 30 -5.45 -15.04 26.39
C ALA A 30 -6.36 -13.84 26.66
N ARG A 31 -7.52 -13.77 25.99
CA ARG A 31 -8.51 -12.69 26.16
C ARG A 31 -9.16 -12.76 27.53
N GLU A 32 -9.47 -13.96 27.99
CA GLU A 32 -10.05 -14.20 29.29
C GLU A 32 -9.02 -13.91 30.39
N LEU A 33 -7.77 -14.37 30.24
CA LEU A 33 -6.67 -14.03 31.16
C LEU A 33 -6.45 -12.52 31.26
N ALA A 34 -6.57 -11.78 30.15
CA ALA A 34 -6.46 -10.32 30.15
C ALA A 34 -7.55 -9.63 31.01
N SER A 35 -8.70 -10.27 31.20
CA SER A 35 -9.77 -9.76 32.08
C SER A 35 -9.47 -9.92 33.59
N PHE A 36 -8.40 -10.65 33.95
CA PHE A 36 -7.98 -10.87 35.33
C PHE A 36 -6.58 -10.27 35.60
N PRO A 37 -6.43 -8.94 35.65
CA PRO A 37 -5.13 -8.28 35.80
C PRO A 37 -4.42 -8.58 37.14
N LYS A 38 -5.13 -9.18 38.11
CA LYS A 38 -4.55 -9.65 39.38
C LYS A 38 -3.79 -10.97 39.22
N ALA A 39 -4.04 -11.75 38.16
CA ALA A 39 -3.38 -13.02 37.88
C ALA A 39 -1.96 -12.77 37.36
N THR A 40 -1.01 -12.57 38.28
CA THR A 40 0.39 -12.31 37.96
C THR A 40 1.21 -13.59 37.74
N VAL A 41 0.71 -14.73 38.24
CA VAL A 41 1.33 -16.04 38.10
C VAL A 41 0.38 -16.91 37.29
N VAL A 42 0.82 -17.40 36.14
CA VAL A 42 0.00 -18.24 35.28
C VAL A 42 0.76 -19.54 35.01
N ASP A 43 0.15 -20.65 35.38
CA ASP A 43 0.63 -21.99 35.07
C ASP A 43 -0.20 -22.57 33.93
N LEU A 44 0.43 -22.76 32.77
CA LEU A 44 -0.13 -23.39 31.57
C LEU A 44 0.61 -24.70 31.24
N SER A 45 1.32 -25.27 32.22
CA SER A 45 2.13 -26.47 32.04
C SER A 45 1.29 -27.71 31.71
N CYS A 46 1.93 -28.70 31.08
CA CYS A 46 1.32 -29.99 30.77
C CYS A 46 0.01 -29.89 29.95
N ASN A 47 0.02 -29.07 28.90
CA ASN A 47 -1.09 -28.92 27.95
C ASN A 47 -0.64 -29.33 26.53
N ASN A 48 -1.52 -29.13 25.55
CA ASN A 48 -1.28 -29.43 24.13
C ASN A 48 -1.12 -28.15 23.29
N ILE A 49 -0.58 -27.09 23.88
CA ILE A 49 -0.48 -25.77 23.23
C ILE A 49 0.64 -25.81 22.20
N ILE A 50 0.31 -25.46 20.95
CA ILE A 50 1.26 -25.47 19.82
C ILE A 50 1.82 -24.07 19.54
N SER A 51 1.05 -23.02 19.83
CA SER A 51 1.45 -21.63 19.65
C SER A 51 0.69 -20.73 20.63
N LEU A 52 1.26 -19.56 20.94
CA LEU A 52 0.59 -18.54 21.73
C LEU A 52 -0.06 -17.52 20.76
N PRO A 53 -1.31 -17.10 21.00
CA PRO A 53 -1.95 -16.07 20.19
C PRO A 53 -1.25 -14.71 20.39
N PRO A 54 -1.22 -13.81 19.39
CA PRO A 54 -0.60 -12.48 19.52
C PRO A 54 -1.13 -11.67 20.71
N GLU A 55 -2.42 -11.82 21.04
CA GLU A 55 -3.04 -11.16 22.18
C GLU A 55 -2.44 -11.59 23.54
N PHE A 56 -1.76 -12.74 23.61
CA PHE A 56 -1.06 -13.17 24.81
C PHE A 56 0.02 -12.17 25.26
N CYS A 57 0.64 -11.46 24.30
CA CYS A 57 1.63 -10.43 24.57
C CYS A 57 1.04 -9.17 25.24
N SER A 58 -0.29 -9.05 25.34
CA SER A 58 -0.97 -7.97 26.06
C SER A 58 -1.01 -8.19 27.59
N LEU A 59 -0.65 -9.39 28.07
CA LEU A 59 -0.65 -9.76 29.48
C LEU A 59 0.56 -9.19 30.24
N ILE A 60 0.80 -7.88 30.10
CA ILE A 60 1.98 -7.17 30.63
C ILE A 60 2.11 -7.21 32.17
N HIS A 61 1.06 -7.65 32.87
CA HIS A 61 1.02 -7.79 34.32
C HIS A 61 1.63 -9.11 34.82
N LEU A 62 1.95 -10.05 33.92
CA LEU A 62 2.55 -11.33 34.28
C LEU A 62 3.96 -11.16 34.86
N VAL A 63 4.20 -11.89 35.95
CA VAL A 63 5.48 -11.95 36.68
C VAL A 63 6.07 -13.35 36.61
N LYS A 64 5.24 -14.40 36.65
CA LYS A 64 5.67 -15.79 36.47
C LYS A 64 4.77 -16.48 35.45
N LEU A 65 5.39 -17.18 34.51
CA LEU A 65 4.71 -17.92 33.48
C LEU A 65 5.36 -19.29 33.34
N ASP A 66 4.56 -20.34 33.53
CA ASP A 66 4.97 -21.72 33.24
C ASP A 66 4.26 -22.20 31.98
N LEU A 67 5.04 -22.54 30.96
CA LEU A 67 4.61 -23.11 29.68
C LEU A 67 5.28 -24.47 29.43
N SER A 68 5.83 -25.09 30.47
CA SER A 68 6.56 -26.35 30.38
C SER A 68 5.67 -27.49 29.90
N LYS A 69 6.28 -28.49 29.25
CA LYS A 69 5.61 -29.71 28.76
C LYS A 69 4.42 -29.38 27.85
N ASN A 70 4.65 -28.49 26.89
CA ASN A 70 3.71 -28.18 25.81
C ASN A 70 4.33 -28.60 24.46
N GLN A 71 3.72 -28.17 23.36
CA GLN A 71 4.17 -28.46 22.00
C GLN A 71 4.52 -27.18 21.24
N LEU A 72 4.96 -26.13 21.97
CA LEU A 72 5.26 -24.82 21.38
C LEU A 72 6.37 -24.94 20.35
N THR A 73 6.08 -24.59 19.10
CA THR A 73 7.06 -24.58 18.00
C THR A 73 7.71 -23.22 17.83
N CYS A 74 6.98 -22.15 18.15
CA CYS A 74 7.46 -20.78 18.16
C CYS A 74 6.82 -19.98 19.30
N LEU A 75 7.46 -18.86 19.64
CA LEU A 75 6.90 -17.83 20.50
C LEU A 75 6.52 -16.61 19.64
N PRO A 76 5.52 -15.82 20.05
CA PRO A 76 5.08 -14.66 19.29
C PRO A 76 6.18 -13.59 19.21
N ASP A 77 6.26 -12.89 18.08
CA ASP A 77 7.29 -11.86 17.83
C ASP A 77 7.28 -10.73 18.87
N ASP A 78 6.14 -10.50 19.53
CA ASP A 78 5.93 -9.46 20.54
C ASP A 78 6.08 -9.95 21.99
N LEU A 79 6.61 -11.16 22.24
CA LEU A 79 6.77 -11.69 23.60
C LEU A 79 7.57 -10.75 24.52
N GLY A 80 8.49 -9.98 23.95
CA GLY A 80 9.24 -8.93 24.64
C GLY A 80 8.40 -7.87 25.37
N ASN A 81 7.13 -7.73 25.03
CA ASN A 81 6.20 -6.80 25.70
C ASN A 81 5.87 -7.19 27.15
N LEU A 82 6.14 -8.45 27.55
CA LEU A 82 5.97 -8.93 28.93
C LEU A 82 7.10 -8.40 29.84
N VAL A 83 7.25 -7.08 29.93
CA VAL A 83 8.39 -6.40 30.57
C VAL A 83 8.54 -6.67 32.07
N ASN A 84 7.46 -7.11 32.73
CA ASN A 84 7.42 -7.45 34.15
C ASN A 84 7.73 -8.92 34.44
N LEU A 85 7.86 -9.75 33.41
CA LEU A 85 8.07 -11.19 33.55
C LEU A 85 9.45 -11.45 34.19
N GLN A 86 9.46 -12.18 35.30
CA GLN A 86 10.65 -12.52 36.08
C GLN A 86 11.01 -13.99 35.99
N HIS A 87 10.02 -14.86 35.77
CA HIS A 87 10.19 -16.30 35.70
C HIS A 87 9.44 -16.83 34.47
N LEU A 88 10.15 -17.53 33.60
CA LEU A 88 9.59 -18.15 32.40
C LEU A 88 10.08 -19.59 32.29
N ASP A 89 9.19 -20.55 32.38
CA ASP A 89 9.49 -21.95 32.13
C ASP A 89 8.99 -22.37 30.74
N LEU A 90 9.91 -22.83 29.89
CA LEU A 90 9.64 -23.36 28.56
C LEU A 90 10.19 -24.78 28.40
N TYR A 91 10.49 -25.46 29.50
CA TYR A 91 11.00 -26.82 29.55
C TYR A 91 10.16 -27.77 28.69
N ASN A 92 10.81 -28.65 27.93
CA ASN A 92 10.17 -29.69 27.12
C ASN A 92 9.08 -29.16 26.17
N ASN A 93 9.50 -28.32 25.22
CA ASN A 93 8.70 -27.83 24.10
C ASN A 93 9.37 -28.22 22.76
N LYS A 94 8.99 -27.57 21.65
CA LYS A 94 9.56 -27.79 20.30
C LYS A 94 10.17 -26.52 19.72
N LEU A 95 10.66 -25.63 20.59
CA LEU A 95 11.26 -24.36 20.20
C LEU A 95 12.61 -24.59 19.53
N THR A 96 12.82 -23.96 18.38
CA THR A 96 14.11 -23.93 17.68
C THR A 96 14.81 -22.59 17.86
N VAL A 97 14.04 -21.50 17.85
CA VAL A 97 14.51 -20.13 17.97
C VAL A 97 13.65 -19.35 18.96
N LEU A 98 14.18 -18.23 19.44
CA LEU A 98 13.42 -17.24 20.21
C LEU A 98 13.24 -15.96 19.38
N PRO A 99 12.13 -15.23 19.55
CA PRO A 99 11.91 -13.98 18.84
C PRO A 99 12.94 -12.93 19.27
N VAL A 100 13.29 -12.02 18.36
CA VAL A 100 14.31 -10.98 18.62
C VAL A 100 13.90 -10.07 19.81
N SER A 101 12.58 -9.86 19.98
CA SER A 101 12.00 -9.13 21.10
C SER A 101 12.23 -9.78 22.46
N PHE A 102 12.66 -11.04 22.54
CA PHE A 102 12.98 -11.71 23.80
C PHE A 102 14.05 -10.94 24.61
N SER A 103 14.93 -10.20 23.92
CA SER A 103 15.90 -9.27 24.52
C SER A 103 15.26 -8.13 25.35
N GLN A 104 13.96 -7.86 25.17
CA GLN A 104 13.21 -6.80 25.85
C GLN A 104 12.63 -7.25 27.20
N LEU A 105 12.70 -8.54 27.55
CA LEU A 105 12.30 -9.08 28.85
C LEU A 105 13.30 -8.69 29.95
N ARG A 106 13.41 -7.39 30.24
CA ARG A 106 14.42 -6.78 31.12
C ARG A 106 14.35 -7.27 32.57
N SER A 107 13.18 -7.72 33.01
CA SER A 107 12.94 -8.19 34.37
C SER A 107 13.18 -9.69 34.53
N LEU A 108 13.47 -10.43 33.45
CA LEU A 108 13.57 -11.88 33.47
C LEU A 108 14.81 -12.32 34.24
N LYS A 109 14.57 -13.10 35.30
CA LYS A 109 15.60 -13.57 36.22
C LYS A 109 15.80 -15.07 36.17
N TRP A 110 14.79 -15.83 35.74
CA TRP A 110 14.83 -17.28 35.69
C TRP A 110 14.23 -17.76 34.37
N LEU A 111 14.94 -18.67 33.71
CA LEU A 111 14.55 -19.23 32.42
C LEU A 111 14.99 -20.69 32.34
N ASP A 112 14.06 -21.56 31.95
CA ASP A 112 14.38 -22.92 31.51
C ASP A 112 13.95 -23.11 30.06
N LEU A 113 14.88 -23.62 29.25
CA LEU A 113 14.69 -23.96 27.83
C LEU A 113 15.11 -25.40 27.54
N LYS A 114 15.43 -26.21 28.56
CA LYS A 114 15.88 -27.59 28.38
C LYS A 114 14.82 -28.42 27.66
N ASP A 115 15.28 -29.47 26.97
CA ASP A 115 14.44 -30.37 26.17
C ASP A 115 13.69 -29.65 25.04
N ASN A 116 14.30 -28.59 24.47
CA ASN A 116 13.90 -27.97 23.22
C ASN A 116 14.97 -28.20 22.13
N PRO A 117 14.58 -28.39 20.86
CA PRO A 117 15.50 -28.53 19.73
C PRO A 117 16.08 -27.17 19.29
N LEU A 118 16.68 -26.42 20.22
CA LEU A 118 17.21 -25.08 20.00
C LEU A 118 18.37 -25.09 18.98
N GLU A 119 18.49 -24.03 18.20
CA GLU A 119 19.67 -23.81 17.36
C GLU A 119 20.96 -23.78 18.19
N ALA A 120 22.06 -24.28 17.62
CA ALA A 120 23.30 -24.53 18.34
C ALA A 120 23.85 -23.31 19.12
N ASN A 121 23.76 -22.11 18.54
CA ASN A 121 24.23 -20.88 19.20
C ASN A 121 23.36 -20.51 20.41
N LEU A 122 22.04 -20.66 20.27
CA LEU A 122 21.10 -20.40 21.35
C LEU A 122 21.20 -21.46 22.45
N ALA A 123 21.30 -22.74 22.07
CA ALA A 123 21.52 -23.84 23.00
C ALA A 123 22.80 -23.63 23.83
N LYS A 124 23.88 -23.19 23.18
CA LYS A 124 25.15 -22.86 23.84
C LYS A 124 25.02 -21.67 24.79
N ALA A 125 24.23 -20.65 24.42
CA ALA A 125 23.99 -19.49 25.27
C ALA A 125 23.13 -19.86 26.50
N ALA A 126 22.08 -20.67 26.32
CA ALA A 126 21.22 -21.15 27.38
C ALA A 126 21.99 -22.00 28.40
N GLY A 127 22.74 -23.00 27.92
CA GLY A 127 23.41 -23.97 28.78
C GLY A 127 22.42 -24.84 29.56
N ASP A 128 22.90 -25.45 30.63
CA ASP A 128 22.08 -26.29 31.51
C ASP A 128 21.28 -25.44 32.51
N CYS A 129 20.16 -26.02 32.99
CA CYS A 129 19.29 -25.49 34.03
C CYS A 129 18.89 -26.66 34.96
N LEU A 130 19.86 -27.19 35.71
CA LEU A 130 19.63 -28.30 36.67
C LEU A 130 19.31 -27.79 38.09
N ASP A 131 19.68 -26.54 38.38
CA ASP A 131 19.44 -25.89 39.67
C ASP A 131 19.07 -24.41 39.47
N GLU A 132 18.54 -23.77 40.51
CA GLU A 132 18.06 -22.39 40.44
C GLU A 132 19.14 -21.40 39.98
N LYS A 133 20.41 -21.63 40.34
CA LYS A 133 21.52 -20.77 39.96
C LYS A 133 21.81 -20.89 38.46
N GLN A 134 21.81 -22.10 37.93
CA GLN A 134 21.99 -22.35 36.50
C GLN A 134 20.86 -21.73 35.67
N CYS A 135 19.61 -21.86 36.09
CA CYS A 135 18.47 -21.26 35.39
C CYS A 135 18.49 -19.72 35.42
N LYS A 136 18.99 -19.12 36.50
CA LYS A 136 19.23 -17.67 36.56
C LYS A 136 20.35 -17.23 35.60
N GLN A 137 21.39 -18.04 35.46
CA GLN A 137 22.46 -17.81 34.51
C GLN A 137 21.98 -17.99 33.07
N CYS A 138 21.14 -19.00 32.79
CA CYS A 138 20.48 -19.21 31.50
C CYS A 138 19.72 -17.95 31.08
N ALA A 139 18.84 -17.42 31.93
CA ALA A 139 18.11 -16.17 31.65
C ALA A 139 19.06 -15.02 31.26
N SER A 140 20.10 -14.78 32.06
CA SER A 140 21.05 -13.69 31.83
C SER A 140 21.82 -13.86 30.51
N LYS A 141 22.32 -15.07 30.22
CA LYS A 141 23.10 -15.37 29.01
C LYS A 141 22.23 -15.32 27.75
N VAL A 142 21.02 -15.87 27.81
CA VAL A 142 20.07 -15.83 26.69
C VAL A 142 19.66 -14.40 26.39
N LEU A 143 19.33 -13.59 27.40
CA LEU A 143 19.03 -12.17 27.20
C LEU A 143 20.20 -11.42 26.55
N GLN A 144 21.43 -11.68 27.00
CA GLN A 144 22.63 -11.07 26.40
C GLN A 144 22.81 -11.50 24.94
N HIS A 145 22.62 -12.79 24.64
CA HIS A 145 22.69 -13.32 23.28
C HIS A 145 21.62 -12.71 22.37
N MET A 146 20.36 -12.66 22.84
CA MET A 146 19.25 -12.04 22.10
C MET A 146 19.46 -10.54 21.89
N LYS A 147 20.04 -9.84 22.87
CA LYS A 147 20.38 -8.43 22.72
C LYS A 147 21.41 -8.18 21.60
N ALA A 148 22.43 -9.03 21.49
CA ALA A 148 23.39 -8.94 20.39
C ALA A 148 22.71 -9.15 19.02
N ILE A 149 21.80 -10.12 18.92
CA ILE A 149 21.00 -10.36 17.70
C ILE A 149 20.10 -9.16 17.39
N GLN A 150 19.43 -8.59 18.39
CA GLN A 150 18.58 -7.40 18.24
C GLN A 150 19.38 -6.21 17.70
N GLU A 151 20.57 -5.96 18.24
CA GLU A 151 21.45 -4.88 17.76
C GLU A 151 21.90 -5.11 16.31
N GLU A 152 22.18 -6.35 15.92
CA GLU A 152 22.50 -6.68 14.52
C GLU A 152 21.31 -6.47 13.59
N PHE A 153 20.12 -6.91 14.01
CA PHE A 153 18.88 -6.71 13.28
C PHE A 153 18.57 -5.22 13.10
N ASP A 154 18.70 -4.41 14.15
CA ASP A 154 18.46 -2.97 14.12
C ASP A 154 19.47 -2.25 13.22
N ARG A 155 20.76 -2.59 13.31
CA ARG A 155 21.79 -2.08 12.39
C ARG A 155 21.49 -2.45 10.93
N ALA A 156 21.04 -3.67 10.68
CA ALA A 156 20.68 -4.11 9.33
C ALA A 156 19.45 -3.35 8.80
N ARG A 157 18.44 -3.12 9.65
CA ARG A 157 17.25 -2.33 9.33
C ARG A 157 17.61 -0.88 9.01
N GLU A 158 18.42 -0.23 9.85
CA GLU A 158 18.86 1.15 9.63
C GLU A 158 19.65 1.29 8.32
N LYS A 159 20.56 0.35 8.04
CA LYS A 159 21.31 0.33 6.77
C LYS A 159 20.41 0.15 5.56
N ARG A 160 19.35 -0.66 5.65
CA ARG A 160 18.36 -0.81 4.57
C ARG A 160 17.60 0.49 4.33
N LEU A 161 17.14 1.13 5.40
CA LEU A 161 16.43 2.41 5.33
C LEU A 161 17.31 3.53 4.74
N LEU A 162 18.59 3.58 5.11
CA LEU A 162 19.52 4.57 4.56
C LEU A 162 19.73 4.36 3.05
N LYS A 163 19.91 3.10 2.61
CA LYS A 163 20.03 2.75 1.19
C LYS A 163 18.78 3.10 0.39
N GLU A 164 17.60 2.87 0.97
CA GLU A 164 16.32 3.23 0.36
C GLU A 164 16.21 4.75 0.17
N LYS A 165 16.50 5.53 1.22
CA LYS A 165 16.53 7.00 1.16
C LYS A 165 17.55 7.53 0.15
N GLU A 166 18.72 6.90 0.04
CA GLU A 166 19.72 7.28 -0.97
C GLU A 166 19.25 6.98 -2.39
N LEU A 167 18.59 5.84 -2.59
CA LEU A 167 18.03 5.46 -3.89
C LEU A 167 16.89 6.40 -4.29
N GLU A 168 16.03 6.77 -3.35
CA GLU A 168 14.96 7.75 -3.53
C GLU A 168 15.53 9.11 -3.92
N LYS A 169 16.51 9.64 -3.19
CA LYS A 169 17.21 10.89 -3.54
C LYS A 169 17.83 10.85 -4.94
N LYS A 170 18.42 9.71 -5.34
CA LYS A 170 18.96 9.51 -6.69
C LYS A 170 17.85 9.51 -7.76
N ARG A 171 16.71 8.88 -7.47
CA ARG A 171 15.53 8.88 -8.36
C ARG A 171 14.98 10.30 -8.51
N GLU A 172 14.81 11.04 -7.42
CA GLU A 172 14.38 12.43 -7.44
C GLU A 172 15.35 13.35 -8.20
N ALA A 173 16.66 13.19 -7.98
CA ALA A 173 17.66 13.99 -8.68
C ALA A 173 17.63 13.73 -10.19
N LYS A 174 17.54 12.46 -10.61
CA LYS A 174 17.37 12.09 -12.03
C LYS A 174 16.08 12.64 -12.62
N GLN A 175 14.99 12.62 -11.86
CA GLN A 175 13.71 13.18 -12.30
C GLN A 175 13.80 14.70 -12.49
N LYS A 176 14.36 15.42 -11.51
CA LYS A 176 14.59 16.87 -11.59
C LYS A 176 15.50 17.24 -12.76
N GLU A 177 16.54 16.45 -13.02
CA GLU A 177 17.43 16.64 -14.16
C GLU A 177 16.69 16.43 -15.50
N ARG A 178 15.89 15.37 -15.61
CA ARG A 178 15.06 15.11 -16.80
C ARG A 178 14.08 16.25 -17.07
N GLU A 179 13.39 16.73 -16.04
CA GLU A 179 12.48 17.86 -16.13
C GLU A 179 13.20 19.16 -16.51
N ALA A 180 14.39 19.41 -15.98
CA ALA A 180 15.20 20.57 -16.34
C ALA A 180 15.64 20.51 -17.82
N ARG A 181 16.10 19.35 -18.29
CA ARG A 181 16.47 19.11 -19.69
C ARG A 181 15.27 19.31 -20.62
N GLU A 182 14.09 18.82 -20.25
CA GLU A 182 12.88 19.01 -21.04
C GLU A 182 12.43 20.48 -21.07
N ARG A 183 12.50 21.19 -19.93
CA ARG A 183 12.22 22.64 -19.87
C ARG A 183 13.19 23.43 -20.75
N GLU A 184 14.47 23.06 -20.79
CA GLU A 184 15.46 23.69 -21.64
C GLU A 184 15.21 23.40 -23.13
N ALA A 185 14.91 22.14 -23.48
CA ALA A 185 14.55 21.77 -24.85
C ALA A 185 13.31 22.55 -25.35
N ARG A 186 12.26 22.64 -24.55
CA ARG A 186 11.06 23.45 -24.88
C ARG A 186 11.39 24.94 -25.05
N LYS A 187 12.37 25.48 -24.32
CA LYS A 187 12.84 26.88 -24.50
C LYS A 187 13.60 27.04 -25.81
N ARG A 188 14.48 26.09 -26.16
CA ARG A 188 15.24 26.08 -27.42
C ARG A 188 14.30 25.97 -28.63
N GLU A 189 13.36 25.04 -28.61
CA GLU A 189 12.35 24.87 -29.66
C GLU A 189 11.53 26.15 -29.88
N LYS A 190 11.07 26.80 -28.81
CA LYS A 190 10.36 28.09 -28.91
C LYS A 190 11.24 29.22 -29.45
N ALA A 191 12.54 29.21 -29.19
CA ALA A 191 13.47 30.21 -29.71
C ALA A 191 13.74 29.98 -31.21
N GLU A 192 13.99 28.73 -31.61
CA GLU A 192 14.15 28.31 -33.00
C GLU A 192 12.90 28.60 -33.83
N GLU A 193 11.70 28.32 -33.31
CA GLU A 193 10.44 28.64 -33.98
C GLU A 193 10.27 30.15 -34.18
N LYS A 194 10.59 30.97 -33.15
CA LYS A 194 10.55 32.43 -33.26
C LYS A 194 11.55 32.95 -34.29
N GLU A 195 12.75 32.38 -34.35
CA GLU A 195 13.76 32.74 -35.35
C GLU A 195 13.30 32.38 -36.77
N LYS A 196 12.74 31.19 -36.95
CA LYS A 196 12.17 30.74 -38.22
C LYS A 196 11.06 31.68 -38.70
N ARG A 197 10.12 32.04 -37.83
CA ARG A 197 9.06 33.02 -38.13
C ARG A 197 9.62 34.40 -38.52
N ARG A 198 10.69 34.86 -37.85
CA ARG A 198 11.37 36.13 -38.22
C ARG A 198 12.02 36.04 -39.61
N LYS A 199 12.68 34.93 -39.93
CA LYS A 199 13.28 34.71 -41.26
C LYS A 199 12.21 34.66 -42.36
N GLU A 200 11.11 33.94 -42.14
CA GLU A 200 9.98 33.86 -43.06
C GLU A 200 9.33 35.24 -43.29
N TYR A 201 9.10 36.00 -42.22
CA TYR A 201 8.58 37.37 -42.31
C TYR A 201 9.53 38.28 -43.12
N ASN A 202 10.82 38.27 -42.83
CA ASN A 202 11.81 39.07 -43.57
C ASN A 202 11.88 38.66 -45.05
N ALA A 203 11.79 37.37 -45.36
CA ALA A 203 11.76 36.87 -46.73
C ALA A 203 10.49 37.30 -47.49
N GLN A 204 9.32 37.27 -46.84
CA GLN A 204 8.08 37.79 -47.43
C GLN A 204 8.19 39.29 -47.74
N MET A 205 8.71 40.08 -46.81
CA MET A 205 8.90 41.52 -47.01
C MET A 205 9.87 41.81 -48.16
N ALA A 206 10.98 41.08 -48.26
CA ALA A 206 11.91 41.20 -49.38
C ALA A 206 11.26 40.81 -50.73
N ALA A 207 10.46 39.75 -50.77
CA ALA A 207 9.74 39.34 -51.97
C ALA A 207 8.70 40.39 -52.42
N LEU A 208 7.97 40.98 -51.48
CA LEU A 208 7.04 42.10 -51.72
C LEU A 208 7.78 43.31 -52.31
N ALA A 209 8.94 43.70 -51.75
CA ALA A 209 9.75 44.79 -52.27
C ALA A 209 10.24 44.51 -53.70
N VAL A 210 10.67 43.28 -54.01
CA VAL A 210 11.05 42.89 -55.38
C VAL A 210 9.85 42.97 -56.32
N GLN A 211 8.67 42.51 -55.90
CA GLN A 211 7.44 42.61 -56.70
C GLN A 211 7.06 44.08 -56.97
N GLU A 212 7.18 44.97 -55.98
CA GLU A 212 6.95 46.40 -56.17
C GLU A 212 7.96 47.03 -57.13
N GLN A 213 9.25 46.70 -57.01
CA GLN A 213 10.26 47.16 -57.96
C GLN A 213 9.98 46.66 -59.37
N GLN A 214 9.55 45.41 -59.52
CA GLN A 214 9.14 44.85 -60.81
C GLN A 214 7.88 45.52 -61.37
N LYS A 215 6.89 45.85 -60.52
CA LYS A 215 5.70 46.63 -60.91
C LYS A 215 6.09 48.03 -61.37
N LYS A 216 6.94 48.75 -60.62
CA LYS A 216 7.46 50.06 -61.01
C LYS A 216 8.21 50.00 -62.34
N LYS A 217 9.07 49.00 -62.55
CA LYS A 217 9.76 48.76 -63.84
C LYS A 217 8.78 48.42 -64.98
N LYS A 218 7.70 47.67 -64.70
CA LYS A 218 6.64 47.37 -65.67
C LYS A 218 5.80 48.60 -65.98
N GLU A 219 5.49 49.44 -65.02
CA GLU A 219 4.78 50.72 -65.19
C GLU A 219 5.64 51.75 -65.93
N GLU A 220 6.96 51.80 -65.70
CA GLU A 220 7.89 52.60 -66.50
C GLU A 220 7.98 52.10 -67.96
N LYS A 221 7.98 50.77 -68.18
CA LYS A 221 7.85 50.19 -69.53
C LYS A 221 6.48 50.50 -70.16
N LYS A 222 5.39 50.53 -69.37
CA LYS A 222 4.05 50.90 -69.83
C LYS A 222 3.89 52.41 -70.08
N LYS A 223 4.64 53.27 -69.40
CA LYS A 223 4.73 54.71 -69.71
C LYS A 223 5.59 54.99 -70.95
N LYS A 224 6.45 54.05 -71.37
CA LYS A 224 7.21 54.12 -72.63
C LYS A 224 6.45 53.55 -73.86
N ASN A 225 5.38 52.77 -73.66
CA ASN A 225 4.48 52.30 -74.73
C ASN A 225 3.03 52.74 -74.43
N GLY A 226 2.56 53.81 -75.08
CA GLY A 226 1.31 54.50 -74.75
C GLY A 226 -0.02 53.77 -75.06
N GLN A 227 -1.09 54.37 -74.50
CA GLN A 227 -2.54 54.27 -74.82
C GLN A 227 -3.25 52.89 -74.82
N ALA A 228 -4.30 52.77 -73.96
CA ALA A 228 -5.68 52.37 -74.30
C ALA A 228 -6.44 51.63 -73.15
N ALA A 229 -7.63 52.18 -72.85
CA ALA A 229 -8.91 51.59 -72.41
C ALA A 229 -9.04 50.59 -71.23
N ASP A 230 -9.58 51.12 -70.12
CA ASP A 230 -10.88 50.83 -69.46
C ASP A 230 -11.48 49.39 -69.44
N LYS A 231 -11.72 48.82 -68.23
CA LYS A 231 -13.06 48.53 -67.66
C LYS A 231 -13.03 47.71 -66.35
N LYS A 232 -14.01 48.05 -65.51
CA LYS A 232 -14.42 47.60 -64.15
C LYS A 232 -14.96 46.15 -64.12
N VAL A 233 -14.95 45.48 -62.94
CA VAL A 233 -16.11 44.82 -62.24
C VAL A 233 -15.64 43.86 -61.12
N GLU A 234 -16.47 43.80 -60.08
CA GLU A 234 -16.35 43.29 -58.72
C GLU A 234 -16.41 41.76 -58.52
N GLY A 235 -15.83 41.30 -57.40
CA GLY A 235 -16.53 40.54 -56.35
C GLY A 235 -16.91 39.07 -56.56
N LYS A 236 -16.24 38.16 -55.83
CA LYS A 236 -16.85 37.08 -55.00
C LYS A 236 -15.77 36.30 -54.24
N LEU A 237 -15.83 36.32 -52.91
CA LEU A 237 -15.10 35.38 -52.04
C LEU A 237 -16.13 34.57 -51.25
N ALA A 238 -16.06 33.25 -51.39
CA ALA A 238 -16.92 32.24 -50.77
C ALA A 238 -16.73 32.12 -49.24
N PRO A 239 -17.70 31.57 -48.49
CA PRO A 239 -17.65 31.53 -47.02
C PRO A 239 -16.74 30.41 -46.51
N LYS A 240 -16.04 30.65 -45.39
CA LYS A 240 -15.29 29.63 -44.64
C LYS A 240 -16.24 28.86 -43.70
N PRO A 241 -16.05 27.54 -43.48
CA PRO A 241 -16.84 26.80 -42.51
C PRO A 241 -16.27 27.02 -41.10
N GLN A 242 -17.13 27.43 -40.15
CA GLN A 242 -16.79 27.41 -38.73
C GLN A 242 -16.72 25.95 -38.27
N ARG A 243 -15.52 25.44 -38.01
CA ARG A 243 -15.33 24.14 -37.36
C ARG A 243 -15.79 24.27 -35.91
N SER A 244 -16.84 23.52 -35.56
CA SER A 244 -17.41 23.47 -34.21
C SER A 244 -16.34 23.04 -33.20
N LEU A 245 -15.91 23.98 -32.37
CA LEU A 245 -15.00 23.79 -31.22
C LEU A 245 -15.50 22.69 -30.28
N ILE A 246 -16.83 22.57 -30.14
CA ILE A 246 -17.48 21.57 -29.31
C ILE A 246 -17.17 20.15 -29.82
N GLY A 247 -17.24 19.93 -31.14
CA GLY A 247 -16.92 18.63 -31.74
C GLY A 247 -15.44 18.24 -31.60
N LEU A 248 -14.55 19.23 -31.55
CA LEU A 248 -13.12 19.01 -31.31
C LEU A 248 -12.83 18.62 -29.85
N ILE A 249 -13.52 19.27 -28.90
CA ILE A 249 -13.42 18.94 -27.47
C ILE A 249 -13.95 17.53 -27.20
N PHE A 250 -15.10 17.15 -27.76
CA PHE A 250 -15.63 15.78 -27.62
C PHE A 250 -14.69 14.73 -28.23
N LYS A 251 -14.06 15.02 -29.38
CA LYS A 251 -13.06 14.12 -29.98
C LYS A 251 -11.82 13.96 -29.10
N LEU A 252 -11.32 15.05 -28.52
CA LEU A 252 -10.17 15.00 -27.61
C LEU A 252 -10.50 14.25 -26.32
N LEU A 253 -11.69 14.47 -25.76
CA LEU A 253 -12.17 13.76 -24.57
C LEU A 253 -12.32 12.25 -24.84
N LEU A 254 -12.89 11.87 -25.99
CA LEU A 254 -13.04 10.47 -26.38
C LEU A 254 -11.67 9.78 -26.56
N LEU A 255 -10.70 10.47 -27.18
CA LEU A 255 -9.34 9.94 -27.34
C LEU A 255 -8.62 9.79 -26.00
N LEU A 256 -8.83 10.72 -25.06
CA LEU A 256 -8.27 10.64 -23.71
C LEU A 256 -8.85 9.44 -22.94
N LEU A 257 -10.17 9.24 -23.01
CA LEU A 257 -10.85 8.10 -22.38
C LEU A 257 -10.37 6.76 -22.95
N LEU A 258 -10.21 6.66 -24.28
CA LEU A 258 -9.67 5.48 -24.94
C LEU A 258 -8.22 5.21 -24.53
N GLY A 259 -7.40 6.25 -24.37
CA GLY A 259 -6.02 6.14 -23.87
C GLY A 259 -5.97 5.61 -22.43
N LEU A 260 -6.79 6.16 -21.54
CA LEU A 260 -6.88 5.71 -20.15
C LEU A 260 -7.38 4.27 -20.04
N ALA A 261 -8.37 3.88 -20.85
CA ALA A 261 -8.85 2.51 -20.93
C ALA A 261 -7.76 1.54 -21.43
N GLY A 262 -6.95 1.96 -22.42
CA GLY A 262 -5.83 1.18 -22.92
C GLY A 262 -4.73 0.96 -21.87
N VAL A 263 -4.41 1.98 -21.07
CA VAL A 263 -3.44 1.88 -19.96
C VAL A 263 -3.96 0.96 -18.86
N ALA A 264 -5.24 1.08 -18.48
CA ALA A 264 -5.87 0.19 -17.52
C ALA A 264 -5.89 -1.28 -18.00
N ALA A 265 -6.22 -1.51 -19.28
CA ALA A 265 -6.22 -2.83 -19.89
C ALA A 265 -4.81 -3.44 -19.92
N ALA A 266 -3.79 -2.67 -20.29
CA ALA A 266 -2.40 -3.11 -20.27
C ALA A 266 -1.95 -3.51 -18.86
N CYS A 267 -2.26 -2.69 -17.84
CA CYS A 267 -1.95 -3.00 -16.43
C CYS A 267 -2.68 -4.23 -15.87
N ARG A 268 -3.83 -4.62 -16.43
CA ARG A 268 -4.66 -5.75 -15.95
C ARG A 268 -4.44 -7.06 -16.71
N LEU A 269 -4.21 -6.99 -18.02
CA LEU A 269 -4.15 -8.16 -18.91
C LEU A 269 -2.73 -8.64 -19.21
N THR A 270 -1.69 -7.92 -18.75
CA THR A 270 -0.29 -8.32 -18.88
C THR A 270 0.33 -8.60 -17.50
N ASP A 271 1.47 -9.29 -17.46
CA ASP A 271 2.22 -9.64 -16.24
C ASP A 271 2.75 -8.42 -15.45
N LEU A 272 2.45 -7.19 -15.87
CA LEU A 272 2.76 -5.94 -15.16
C LEU A 272 1.87 -5.67 -13.93
N GLN A 273 0.95 -6.58 -13.56
CA GLN A 273 0.08 -6.42 -12.38
C GLN A 273 0.85 -6.14 -11.07
N ARG A 274 2.13 -6.54 -10.99
CA ARG A 274 2.97 -6.44 -9.78
C ARG A 274 3.99 -5.30 -9.79
N GLU A 275 4.03 -4.46 -10.82
CA GLU A 275 4.90 -3.29 -10.84
C GLU A 275 4.24 -2.07 -10.16
N ASP A 276 5.05 -1.28 -9.44
CA ASP A 276 4.64 -0.10 -8.67
C ASP A 276 3.85 0.94 -9.49
N VAL A 277 4.02 0.94 -10.82
CA VAL A 277 3.35 1.86 -11.74
C VAL A 277 1.88 1.51 -11.95
N CYS A 278 1.54 0.22 -11.93
CA CYS A 278 0.17 -0.25 -12.17
C CYS A 278 -0.65 -0.39 -10.88
N ALA A 279 -0.02 -0.39 -9.70
CA ALA A 279 -0.72 -0.45 -8.40
C ALA A 279 -1.76 0.69 -8.19
N PRO A 280 -1.42 1.98 -8.37
CA PRO A 280 -2.40 3.07 -8.21
C PRO A 280 -3.47 3.07 -9.31
N VAL A 281 -3.11 2.65 -10.53
CA VAL A 281 -4.06 2.53 -11.65
C VAL A 281 -5.07 1.41 -11.38
N ASN A 282 -4.60 0.27 -10.88
CA ASN A 282 -5.46 -0.86 -10.54
C ASN A 282 -6.39 -0.54 -9.37
N ALA A 283 -5.90 0.15 -8.34
CA ALA A 283 -6.71 0.63 -7.21
C ALA A 283 -7.81 1.60 -7.68
N ALA A 284 -7.46 2.60 -8.50
CA ALA A 284 -8.44 3.55 -9.03
C ALA A 284 -9.51 2.89 -9.91
N VAL A 285 -9.15 1.81 -10.63
CA VAL A 285 -10.10 1.02 -11.43
C VAL A 285 -11.01 0.18 -10.54
N ASP A 286 -10.49 -0.44 -9.47
CA ASP A 286 -11.30 -1.20 -8.51
C ASP A 286 -12.27 -0.29 -7.73
N ASP A 287 -11.83 0.90 -7.33
CA ASP A 287 -12.67 1.92 -6.70
C ASP A 287 -13.78 2.38 -7.66
N CYS A 288 -13.46 2.62 -8.94
CA CYS A 288 -14.46 2.95 -9.95
C CYS A 288 -15.47 1.81 -10.17
N LEU A 289 -15.00 0.55 -10.21
CA LEU A 289 -15.87 -0.62 -10.42
C LEU A 289 -16.77 -0.90 -9.21
N SER A 290 -16.25 -0.72 -7.99
CA SER A 290 -17.04 -0.87 -6.77
C SER A 290 -18.10 0.23 -6.67
N TRP A 291 -17.74 1.48 -6.99
CA TRP A 291 -18.70 2.58 -7.11
C TRP A 291 -19.77 2.32 -8.17
N ALA A 292 -19.39 1.80 -9.34
CA ALA A 292 -20.34 1.45 -10.40
C ALA A 292 -21.30 0.33 -9.98
N LYS A 293 -20.83 -0.70 -9.26
CA LYS A 293 -21.69 -1.76 -8.70
C LYS A 293 -22.68 -1.22 -7.66
N VAL A 294 -22.25 -0.28 -6.83
CA VAL A 294 -23.15 0.41 -5.87
C VAL A 294 -24.23 1.18 -6.63
N GLN A 295 -23.87 1.89 -7.70
CA GLN A 295 -24.85 2.59 -8.52
C GLN A 295 -25.81 1.63 -9.24
N GLU A 296 -25.36 0.46 -9.70
CA GLU A 296 -26.25 -0.54 -10.29
C GLU A 296 -27.34 -1.01 -9.31
N GLY A 297 -26.99 -1.19 -8.03
CA GLY A 297 -27.96 -1.49 -6.97
C GLY A 297 -28.99 -0.37 -6.79
N VAL A 298 -28.54 0.88 -6.77
CA VAL A 298 -29.41 2.07 -6.66
C VAL A 298 -30.33 2.19 -7.88
N VAL A 299 -29.81 1.98 -9.09
CA VAL A 299 -30.59 2.03 -10.34
C VAL A 299 -31.63 0.90 -10.38
N ARG A 300 -31.26 -0.33 -9.99
CA ARG A 300 -32.22 -1.46 -9.88
C ARG A 300 -33.32 -1.17 -8.87
N GLN A 301 -32.98 -0.58 -7.73
CA GLN A 301 -33.96 -0.17 -6.71
C GLN A 301 -34.91 0.90 -7.24
N LEU A 302 -34.39 1.91 -7.95
CA LEU A 302 -35.21 2.96 -8.59
C LEU A 302 -36.14 2.38 -9.65
N VAL A 303 -35.64 1.50 -10.52
CA VAL A 303 -36.46 0.83 -11.55
C VAL A 303 -37.54 -0.06 -10.91
N HIS A 304 -37.20 -0.78 -9.85
CA HIS A 304 -38.18 -1.58 -9.11
C HIS A 304 -39.26 -0.72 -8.46
N ASN A 305 -38.88 0.40 -7.82
CA ASN A 305 -39.82 1.34 -7.21
C ASN A 305 -40.72 2.00 -8.26
N LEU A 306 -40.17 2.38 -9.41
CA LEU A 306 -40.94 2.92 -10.53
C LEU A 306 -41.89 1.88 -11.12
N SER A 307 -41.44 0.62 -11.24
CA SER A 307 -42.28 -0.46 -11.74
C SER A 307 -43.41 -0.82 -10.76
N SER A 308 -43.15 -0.78 -9.44
CA SER A 308 -44.18 -0.99 -8.41
C SER A 308 -45.20 0.14 -8.46
N ALA A 309 -44.75 1.40 -8.47
CA ALA A 309 -45.62 2.56 -8.57
C ALA A 309 -46.49 2.55 -9.84
N ALA A 310 -45.93 2.11 -10.98
CA ALA A 310 -46.69 1.94 -12.22
C ALA A 310 -47.74 0.82 -12.12
N LYS A 311 -47.46 -0.26 -11.39
CA LYS A 311 -48.38 -1.38 -11.17
C LYS A 311 -49.53 -1.01 -10.25
N ASP A 312 -49.23 -0.31 -9.16
CA ASP A 312 -50.23 0.24 -8.23
C ASP A 312 -51.15 1.26 -8.94
N PHE A 313 -50.58 2.07 -9.84
CA PHE A 313 -51.35 3.00 -10.66
C PHE A 313 -52.30 2.26 -11.62
N LEU A 314 -51.85 1.19 -12.28
CA LEU A 314 -52.68 0.37 -13.16
C LEU A 314 -53.81 -0.35 -12.41
N GLU A 315 -53.54 -0.90 -11.22
CA GLU A 315 -54.55 -1.55 -10.37
C GLU A 315 -55.58 -0.54 -9.82
N SER A 316 -55.17 0.69 -9.49
CA SER A 316 -56.09 1.77 -9.10
C SER A 316 -57.01 2.22 -10.25
N THR A 317 -56.54 2.16 -11.50
CA THR A 317 -57.37 2.50 -12.67
C THR A 317 -58.33 1.40 -13.09
N GLN A 318 -58.06 0.13 -12.75
CA GLN A 318 -58.98 -0.99 -12.99
C GLN A 318 -60.11 -1.07 -11.95
N THR A 319 -59.84 -0.71 -10.69
CA THR A 319 -60.85 -0.65 -9.61
C THR A 319 -61.77 0.57 -9.70
N SER A 320 -61.46 1.56 -10.55
CA SER A 320 -62.37 2.69 -10.83
C SER A 320 -63.31 2.44 -12.02
N LYS A 321 -63.23 1.29 -12.69
CA LYS A 321 -64.03 0.94 -13.89
C LYS A 321 -64.95 -0.28 -13.73
N ASN A 322 -65.00 -0.91 -12.56
CA ASN A 322 -65.92 -1.99 -12.18
C ASN A 322 -66.30 -1.82 -10.70
#